data_AF-E4PFT4-F1
#
_entry.id   AF-E4PFT4-F1
#
_cell.length_a   1.000
_cell.length_b   1.000
_cell.length_c   1.000
_cell.angle_alpha   90.00
_cell.angle_beta   90.00
_cell.angle_gamma   90.00
#
_symmetry.space_group_name_H-M   'P 1'
#
loop_
_entity.id
_entity.type
_entity.pdbx_description
1 polymer ?
#
loop_
_entity_poly.entity_id
_entity_poly.type
_entity_poly.pdbx_seq_one_letter_code
_entity_poly.pdbx_strand_id
1 'polypeptide(L)'
;MSGIPSQETMLHNSGPSRRFCVAPMMDWTTSHYRYLARQLSRHTLLYTEMVTTGALIHGDTARFLRHDEAEYPLALQLGGSDAGELAHCARLAQQYGFDEVNLNVGCPSDRVQNNMIGACLMGHPDKVAEGVRAMIEATDLPVTVKHRIGIDGRESWDDLCEFVEKVSEAGCRTFIVHARIAILEGLSPKENREVPPLKYDWVYRLKAKYPHLEIIINGGIKTFGECHEHLRHTDGVMLGREAYHNPWLLAGVDPEFFGQAAPVETRHQALRAMLPFIGSELERGVFLTHMSRHLLGLFHGQPGGRQFRRYISENAHKSGAGLEVIETALEKVREPAAPEIAEA
;
A
#
# COMPACT_ATOMS: atom_id res chain seq x y z
N MET A 1 3.18 -32.56 4.97
CA MET A 1 1.77 -32.56 4.56
C MET A 1 1.13 -31.28 5.08
N SER A 2 1.30 -30.19 4.34
CA SER A 2 0.75 -28.88 4.64
C SER A 2 -0.70 -28.84 4.19
N GLY A 3 -1.62 -28.92 5.15
CA GLY A 3 -3.05 -28.81 4.87
C GLY A 3 -3.36 -27.45 4.27
N ILE A 4 -3.86 -27.45 3.04
CA ILE A 4 -4.60 -26.33 2.47
C ILE A 4 -5.78 -26.09 3.42
N PRO A 5 -6.02 -24.86 3.92
CA PRO A 5 -7.19 -24.59 4.75
C PRO A 5 -8.46 -24.98 3.99
N SER A 6 -9.35 -25.73 4.63
CA SER A 6 -10.62 -26.17 4.07
C SER A 6 -11.50 -24.99 3.63
N GLN A 7 -12.22 -25.17 2.53
CA GLN A 7 -13.11 -24.16 1.91
C GLN A 7 -14.19 -23.58 2.85
N GLU A 8 -14.46 -24.21 4.01
CA GLU A 8 -15.49 -23.79 4.98
C GLU A 8 -15.10 -22.59 5.88
N THR A 9 -13.83 -22.16 5.91
CA THR A 9 -13.44 -20.95 6.69
C THR A 9 -13.57 -19.65 5.88
N MET A 10 -14.02 -19.73 4.61
CA MET A 10 -14.34 -18.55 3.80
C MET A 10 -15.73 -18.02 4.15
N LEU A 11 -15.89 -17.47 5.35
CA LEU A 11 -17.00 -16.54 5.61
C LEU A 11 -16.80 -15.33 4.68
N HIS A 12 -17.53 -15.33 3.56
CA HIS A 12 -17.83 -14.19 2.68
C HIS A 12 -16.93 -12.96 2.86
N ASN A 13 -15.71 -13.00 2.32
CA ASN A 13 -14.95 -11.77 2.07
C ASN A 13 -15.10 -11.46 0.58
N SER A 14 -16.12 -10.69 0.22
CA SER A 14 -16.38 -10.24 -1.17
C SER A 14 -15.33 -9.24 -1.68
N GLY A 15 -14.35 -8.88 -0.84
CA GLY A 15 -13.28 -7.93 -1.15
C GLY A 15 -12.05 -8.55 -1.83
N PRO A 16 -11.07 -7.71 -2.20
CA PRO A 16 -9.82 -8.16 -2.81
C PRO A 16 -9.01 -9.01 -1.83
N SER A 17 -8.17 -9.91 -2.37
CA SER A 17 -7.24 -10.69 -1.55
C SER A 17 -6.18 -9.78 -0.90
N ARG A 18 -6.01 -9.89 0.41
CA ARG A 18 -5.03 -9.12 1.20
C ARG A 18 -3.80 -9.94 1.57
N ARG A 19 -3.57 -11.06 0.87
CA ARG A 19 -2.45 -11.96 1.15
C ARG A 19 -1.11 -11.23 1.06
N PHE A 20 -0.98 -10.32 0.10
CA PHE A 20 0.15 -9.40 -0.03
C PHE A 20 -0.36 -8.01 -0.46
N CYS A 21 0.01 -6.98 0.29
CA CYS A 21 -0.37 -5.60 0.01
C CYS A 21 0.85 -4.67 -0.08
N VAL A 22 0.76 -3.62 -0.89
CA VAL A 22 1.67 -2.47 -0.82
C VAL A 22 1.09 -1.39 0.07
N ALA A 23 1.87 -0.89 1.02
CA ALA A 23 1.40 0.08 2.00
C ALA A 23 1.07 1.43 1.35
N PRO A 24 0.03 2.13 1.83
CA PRO A 24 -0.21 3.53 1.47
C PRO A 24 0.95 4.39 1.98
N MET A 25 1.54 5.20 1.09
CA MET A 25 2.71 6.01 1.39
C MET A 25 2.63 7.38 0.71
N MET A 26 2.39 8.43 1.50
CA MET A 26 2.36 9.84 1.04
C MET A 26 3.57 10.19 0.17
N ASP A 27 3.32 10.78 -1.00
CA ASP A 27 4.23 11.13 -2.09
C ASP A 27 4.87 9.93 -2.83
N TRP A 28 4.56 8.69 -2.45
CA TRP A 28 5.20 7.49 -3.01
C TRP A 28 4.22 6.60 -3.77
N THR A 29 3.07 6.25 -3.19
CA THR A 29 2.04 5.44 -3.85
C THR A 29 1.09 6.26 -4.71
N THR A 30 1.66 7.14 -5.55
CA THR A 30 0.94 7.91 -6.57
C THR A 30 0.35 6.96 -7.64
N SER A 31 -0.57 7.44 -8.49
CA SER A 31 -1.06 6.64 -9.63
C SER A 31 0.08 6.16 -10.54
N HIS A 32 1.10 7.00 -10.78
CA HIS A 32 2.26 6.62 -11.59
C HIS A 32 3.06 5.46 -10.99
N TYR A 33 3.23 5.43 -9.65
CA TYR A 33 3.86 4.28 -8.99
C TYR A 33 2.97 3.05 -9.03
N ARG A 34 1.65 3.20 -8.79
CA ARG A 34 0.73 2.08 -8.77
C ARG A 34 0.60 1.42 -10.15
N TYR A 35 0.67 2.22 -11.22
CA TYR A 35 0.77 1.70 -12.59
C TYR A 35 2.05 0.86 -12.80
N LEU A 36 3.21 1.32 -12.30
CA LEU A 36 4.45 0.52 -12.28
C LEU A 36 4.30 -0.77 -11.47
N ALA A 37 3.71 -0.68 -10.28
CA ALA A 37 3.49 -1.83 -9.43
C ALA A 37 2.64 -2.90 -10.14
N ARG A 38 1.64 -2.49 -10.94
CA ARG A 38 0.84 -3.42 -11.73
C ARG A 38 1.60 -4.11 -12.86
N GLN A 39 2.58 -3.44 -13.47
CA GLN A 39 3.47 -4.11 -14.44
C GLN A 39 4.29 -5.25 -13.80
N LEU A 40 4.40 -5.26 -12.47
CA LEU A 40 5.19 -6.22 -11.71
C LEU A 40 4.31 -7.27 -11.00
N SER A 41 3.09 -6.93 -10.58
CA SER A 41 2.15 -7.89 -9.97
C SER A 41 0.71 -7.53 -10.31
N ARG A 42 -0.06 -8.50 -10.80
CA ARG A 42 -1.50 -8.38 -11.09
C ARG A 42 -2.37 -8.53 -9.85
N HIS A 43 -1.89 -9.23 -8.81
CA HIS A 43 -2.73 -9.62 -7.68
C HIS A 43 -2.46 -8.84 -6.39
N THR A 44 -1.31 -8.18 -6.27
CA THR A 44 -1.01 -7.33 -5.12
C THR A 44 -2.10 -6.28 -4.93
N LEU A 45 -2.67 -6.21 -3.72
CA LEU A 45 -3.57 -5.11 -3.35
C LEU A 45 -2.74 -3.84 -3.18
N LEU A 46 -3.04 -2.85 -4.03
CA LEU A 46 -2.41 -1.53 -3.94
C LEU A 46 -3.29 -0.61 -3.10
N TYR A 47 -2.66 0.35 -2.45
CA TYR A 47 -3.35 1.41 -1.73
C TYR A 47 -2.96 2.77 -2.32
N THR A 48 -3.92 3.69 -2.36
CA THR A 48 -3.62 5.09 -2.66
C THR A 48 -2.69 5.71 -1.62
N GLU A 49 -2.23 6.93 -1.87
CA GLU A 49 -1.85 7.81 -0.77
C GLU A 49 -3.05 8.07 0.16
N MET A 50 -2.80 8.51 1.39
CA MET A 50 -3.89 8.92 2.28
C MET A 50 -4.51 10.22 1.74
N VAL A 51 -5.82 10.18 1.44
CA VAL A 51 -6.59 11.35 1.02
C VAL A 51 -7.49 11.78 2.17
N THR A 52 -7.44 13.06 2.56
CA THR A 52 -8.29 13.54 3.65
C THR A 52 -9.73 13.73 3.20
N THR A 53 -10.70 13.54 4.11
CA THR A 53 -12.12 13.80 3.83
C THR A 53 -12.35 15.23 3.34
N GLY A 54 -11.75 16.21 4.02
CA GLY A 54 -11.83 17.62 3.61
C GLY A 54 -11.27 17.89 2.21
N ALA A 55 -10.24 17.17 1.77
CA ALA A 55 -9.71 17.31 0.41
C ALA A 55 -10.68 16.79 -0.65
N LEU A 56 -11.43 15.72 -0.34
CA LEU A 56 -12.46 15.18 -1.23
C LEU A 56 -13.72 16.03 -1.27
N ILE A 57 -14.14 16.59 -0.13
CA ILE A 57 -15.40 17.33 0.00
C ILE A 57 -15.26 18.78 -0.48
N HIS A 58 -14.14 19.43 -0.16
CA HIS A 58 -13.94 20.85 -0.44
C HIS A 58 -12.89 21.15 -1.52
N GLY A 59 -12.14 20.13 -1.94
CA GLY A 59 -11.13 20.24 -2.99
C GLY A 59 -11.59 19.72 -4.34
N ASP A 60 -10.62 19.34 -5.17
CA ASP A 60 -10.86 18.71 -6.47
C ASP A 60 -11.00 17.18 -6.29
N THR A 61 -12.22 16.72 -6.01
CA THR A 61 -12.54 15.30 -5.79
C THR A 61 -11.99 14.42 -6.91
N ALA A 62 -12.21 14.81 -8.17
CA ALA A 62 -11.79 14.03 -9.33
C ALA A 62 -10.27 13.93 -9.41
N ARG A 63 -9.53 14.99 -9.07
CA ARG A 63 -8.05 14.93 -9.01
C ARG A 63 -7.55 13.92 -8.00
N PHE A 64 -8.17 13.83 -6.82
CA PHE A 64 -7.72 12.91 -5.75
C PHE A 64 -8.13 11.45 -5.98
N LEU A 65 -9.25 11.22 -6.66
CA LEU A 65 -9.79 9.88 -6.89
C LEU A 65 -9.47 9.30 -8.26
N ARG A 66 -8.97 10.10 -9.21
CA ARG A 66 -8.60 9.60 -10.55
C ARG A 66 -7.51 8.53 -10.47
N HIS A 67 -7.78 7.41 -11.11
CA HIS A 67 -6.87 6.29 -11.30
C HIS A 67 -7.18 5.59 -12.63
N ASP A 68 -6.26 4.74 -13.07
CA ASP A 68 -6.41 3.87 -14.23
C ASP A 68 -6.98 2.51 -13.82
N GLU A 69 -7.81 1.88 -14.67
CA GLU A 69 -8.34 0.53 -14.39
C GLU A 69 -7.24 -0.53 -14.27
N ALA A 70 -6.09 -0.31 -14.90
CA ALA A 70 -4.90 -1.14 -14.70
C ALA A 70 -4.46 -1.15 -13.23
N GLU A 71 -4.81 -0.16 -12.41
CA GLU A 71 -4.39 -0.14 -11.01
C GLU A 71 -5.11 -1.17 -10.13
N TYR A 72 -6.20 -1.79 -10.60
CA TYR A 72 -6.96 -2.77 -9.82
C TYR A 72 -6.20 -4.09 -9.57
N PRO A 73 -6.37 -4.74 -8.39
CA PRO A 73 -7.21 -4.30 -7.28
C PRO A 73 -6.59 -3.12 -6.48
N LEU A 74 -7.41 -2.11 -6.16
CA LEU A 74 -6.99 -0.85 -5.56
C LEU A 74 -7.90 -0.42 -4.40
N ALA A 75 -7.29 -0.12 -3.25
CA ALA A 75 -7.94 0.42 -2.07
C ALA A 75 -7.72 1.95 -1.95
N LEU A 76 -8.78 2.70 -1.65
CA LEU A 76 -8.68 4.11 -1.26
C LEU A 76 -8.40 4.21 0.24
N GLN A 77 -7.31 4.88 0.63
CA GLN A 77 -7.09 5.21 2.05
C GLN A 77 -7.58 6.63 2.37
N LEU A 78 -8.52 6.72 3.30
CA LEU A 78 -9.07 7.97 3.83
C LEU A 78 -8.40 8.40 5.13
N GLY A 79 -8.26 9.72 5.31
CA GLY A 79 -7.92 10.36 6.58
C GLY A 79 -9.04 11.30 7.03
N GLY A 80 -9.69 11.01 8.14
CA GLY A 80 -10.80 11.80 8.68
C GLY A 80 -11.25 11.27 10.03
N SER A 81 -12.11 12.01 10.72
CA SER A 81 -12.73 11.53 11.96
C SER A 81 -14.18 11.97 12.17
N ASP A 82 -14.75 12.78 11.27
CA ASP A 82 -16.19 13.04 11.25
C ASP A 82 -16.91 11.88 10.54
N ALA A 83 -17.91 11.30 11.19
CA ALA A 83 -18.60 10.12 10.68
C ALA A 83 -19.39 10.40 9.39
N GLY A 84 -20.01 11.58 9.28
CA GLY A 84 -20.77 11.97 8.09
C GLY A 84 -19.87 12.21 6.89
N GLU A 85 -18.73 12.88 7.09
CA GLU A 85 -17.72 13.09 6.05
C GLU A 85 -17.11 11.77 5.58
N LEU A 86 -16.77 10.88 6.51
CA LEU A 86 -16.21 9.55 6.21
C LEU A 86 -17.22 8.70 5.40
N ALA A 87 -18.49 8.70 5.79
CA ALA A 87 -19.56 8.04 5.06
C ALA A 87 -19.73 8.59 3.63
N HIS A 88 -19.66 9.92 3.47
CA HIS A 88 -19.69 10.54 2.15
C HIS A 88 -18.49 10.12 1.29
N CYS A 89 -17.29 10.13 1.84
CA CYS A 89 -16.09 9.73 1.12
C CYS A 89 -16.06 8.22 0.79
N ALA A 90 -16.64 7.36 1.63
CA ALA A 90 -16.82 5.94 1.35
C ALA A 90 -17.76 5.70 0.16
N ARG A 91 -18.85 6.48 0.04
CA ARG A 91 -19.71 6.47 -1.17
C ARG A 91 -18.95 6.89 -2.42
N LEU A 92 -18.13 7.94 -2.31
CA LEU A 92 -17.29 8.39 -3.43
C LEU A 92 -16.32 7.28 -3.86
N ALA A 93 -15.73 6.54 -2.91
CA ALA A 93 -14.86 5.41 -3.22
C ALA A 93 -15.58 4.36 -4.10
N GLN A 94 -16.81 3.97 -3.73
CA GLN A 94 -17.61 3.04 -4.53
C GLN A 94 -17.96 3.62 -5.90
N GLN A 95 -18.36 4.89 -5.97
CA GLN A 95 -18.70 5.55 -7.23
C GLN A 95 -17.52 5.64 -8.21
N TYR A 96 -16.31 5.76 -7.69
CA TYR A 96 -15.08 5.79 -8.48
C TYR A 96 -14.50 4.39 -8.77
N GLY A 97 -15.12 3.32 -8.29
CA GLY A 97 -14.74 1.94 -8.65
C GLY A 97 -13.63 1.32 -7.82
N PHE A 98 -13.29 1.87 -6.65
CA PHE A 98 -12.32 1.23 -5.75
C PHE A 98 -12.83 -0.12 -5.23
N ASP A 99 -11.91 -1.04 -4.93
CA ASP A 99 -12.24 -2.38 -4.41
C ASP A 99 -12.37 -2.42 -2.87
N GLU A 100 -11.88 -1.39 -2.20
CA GLU A 100 -11.84 -1.27 -0.74
C GLU A 100 -11.75 0.21 -0.33
N VAL A 101 -12.35 0.55 0.82
CA VAL A 101 -12.09 1.81 1.52
C VAL A 101 -11.44 1.54 2.87
N ASN A 102 -10.28 2.17 3.10
CA ASN A 102 -9.47 1.98 4.30
C ASN A 102 -9.39 3.27 5.12
N LEU A 103 -9.61 3.20 6.43
CA LEU A 103 -9.42 4.33 7.34
C LEU A 103 -8.01 4.34 7.93
N ASN A 104 -7.31 5.46 7.78
CA ASN A 104 -5.99 5.68 8.38
C ASN A 104 -6.11 6.05 9.87
N VAL A 105 -5.64 5.16 10.74
CA VAL A 105 -5.50 5.35 12.19
C VAL A 105 -4.04 5.09 12.62
N GLY A 106 -3.07 5.40 11.75
CA GLY A 106 -1.67 5.01 11.94
C GLY A 106 -0.61 6.03 11.53
N CYS A 107 -0.99 7.11 10.84
CA CYS A 107 -0.07 8.19 10.47
C CYS A 107 0.27 9.07 11.69
N PRO A 108 1.53 9.19 12.10
CA PRO A 108 1.91 9.98 13.29
C PRO A 108 2.21 11.45 12.97
N SER A 109 1.99 11.94 11.75
CA SER A 109 2.43 13.30 11.36
C SER A 109 1.62 14.42 12.03
N ASP A 110 2.30 15.45 12.51
CA ASP A 110 1.68 16.63 13.13
C ASP A 110 0.61 17.29 12.25
N ARG A 111 0.81 17.28 10.91
CA ARG A 111 -0.14 17.84 9.93
C ARG A 111 -1.52 17.16 9.98
N VAL A 112 -1.57 15.90 10.39
CA VAL A 112 -2.82 15.14 10.51
C VAL A 112 -3.36 15.14 11.95
N GLN A 113 -2.49 15.19 12.96
CA GLN A 113 -2.91 15.22 14.36
C GLN A 113 -3.82 16.41 14.68
N ASN A 114 -3.49 17.61 14.19
CA ASN A 114 -4.25 18.84 14.42
C ASN A 114 -5.71 18.78 13.92
N ASN A 115 -6.01 17.87 13.00
CA ASN A 115 -7.35 17.67 12.43
C ASN A 115 -8.00 16.37 12.93
N MET A 116 -7.46 15.75 13.99
CA MET A 116 -7.92 14.45 14.49
C MET A 116 -7.89 13.35 13.41
N ILE A 117 -6.74 13.20 12.74
CA ILE A 117 -6.53 12.21 11.68
C ILE A 117 -5.26 11.40 12.01
N GLY A 118 -5.28 10.10 11.70
CA GLY A 118 -4.12 9.23 11.85
C GLY A 118 -3.99 8.64 13.25
N ALA A 119 -2.75 8.49 13.73
CA ALA A 119 -2.45 7.69 14.92
C ALA A 119 -3.07 8.25 16.21
N CYS A 120 -3.33 9.57 16.31
CA CYS A 120 -4.00 10.15 17.47
C CYS A 120 -5.40 9.55 17.71
N LEU A 121 -6.07 9.05 16.66
CA LEU A 121 -7.36 8.38 16.77
C LEU A 121 -7.32 7.06 17.55
N MET A 122 -6.14 6.48 17.78
CA MET A 122 -5.98 5.35 18.71
C MET A 122 -6.35 5.71 20.16
N GLY A 123 -6.29 7.00 20.52
CA GLY A 123 -6.79 7.51 21.80
C GLY A 123 -8.31 7.72 21.84
N HIS A 124 -9.00 7.54 20.72
CA HIS A 124 -10.43 7.81 20.56
C HIS A 124 -11.16 6.65 19.88
N PRO A 125 -11.13 5.42 20.45
CA PRO A 125 -11.69 4.24 19.80
C PRO A 125 -13.18 4.37 19.50
N ASP A 126 -13.97 5.05 20.34
CA ASP A 126 -15.39 5.29 20.10
C ASP A 126 -15.63 6.16 18.85
N LYS A 127 -14.77 7.15 18.60
CA LYS A 127 -14.85 8.01 17.41
C LYS A 127 -14.50 7.23 16.14
N VAL A 128 -13.50 6.35 16.21
CA VAL A 128 -13.15 5.45 15.11
C VAL A 128 -14.30 4.47 14.83
N ALA A 129 -14.89 3.89 15.87
CA ALA A 129 -16.02 2.99 15.77
C ALA A 129 -17.24 3.68 15.13
N GLU A 130 -17.56 4.92 15.52
CA GLU A 130 -18.61 5.73 14.90
C GLU A 130 -18.34 5.97 13.41
N GLY A 131 -17.13 6.42 13.06
CA GLY A 131 -16.74 6.66 11.67
C GLY A 131 -16.79 5.39 10.80
N VAL A 132 -16.27 4.28 11.31
CA VAL A 132 -16.28 2.99 10.62
C VAL A 132 -17.71 2.50 10.40
N ARG A 133 -18.58 2.58 11.39
CA ARG A 133 -20.00 2.21 11.24
C ARG A 133 -20.66 3.02 10.14
N ALA A 134 -20.48 4.34 10.16
CA ALA A 134 -21.05 5.24 9.17
C ALA A 134 -20.48 4.97 7.75
N MET A 135 -19.21 4.60 7.63
CA MET A 135 -18.63 4.16 6.35
C MET A 135 -19.28 2.87 5.85
N ILE A 136 -19.41 1.85 6.71
CA ILE A 136 -20.00 0.55 6.36
C ILE A 136 -21.45 0.71 5.91
N GLU A 137 -22.24 1.55 6.59
CA GLU A 137 -23.63 1.82 6.21
C GLU A 137 -23.76 2.55 4.86
N ALA A 138 -22.68 3.18 4.40
CA ALA A 138 -22.68 4.05 3.24
C ALA A 138 -22.18 3.38 1.95
N THR A 139 -21.56 2.20 2.02
CA THR A 139 -20.92 1.55 0.87
C THR A 139 -21.03 0.03 0.95
N ASP A 140 -21.06 -0.65 -0.19
CA ASP A 140 -20.98 -2.10 -0.30
C ASP A 140 -19.51 -2.58 -0.32
N LEU A 141 -18.55 -1.66 -0.45
CA LEU A 141 -17.13 -1.96 -0.37
C LEU A 141 -16.71 -2.44 1.02
N PRO A 142 -15.72 -3.34 1.13
CA PRO A 142 -15.06 -3.63 2.39
C PRO A 142 -14.51 -2.35 3.02
N VAL A 143 -14.89 -2.10 4.28
CA VAL A 143 -14.33 -1.04 5.12
C VAL A 143 -13.28 -1.64 6.05
N THR A 144 -12.04 -1.17 5.95
CA THR A 144 -10.90 -1.71 6.72
C THR A 144 -10.19 -0.62 7.51
N VAL A 145 -9.42 -0.99 8.55
CA VAL A 145 -8.69 -0.02 9.38
C VAL A 145 -7.20 -0.32 9.38
N LYS A 146 -6.38 0.67 9.06
CA LYS A 146 -4.91 0.59 9.20
C LYS A 146 -4.45 1.37 10.42
N HIS A 147 -3.90 0.68 11.41
CA HIS A 147 -3.47 1.29 12.67
C HIS A 147 -2.07 0.83 13.12
N ARG A 148 -1.65 1.30 14.29
CA ARG A 148 -0.41 0.89 14.99
C ARG A 148 -0.75 0.06 16.23
N ILE A 149 0.24 -0.47 16.92
CA ILE A 149 0.00 -1.25 18.15
C ILE A 149 -0.24 -0.39 19.40
N GLY A 150 -0.17 0.94 19.29
CA GLY A 150 -0.39 1.88 20.39
C GLY A 150 0.10 3.28 20.05
N ILE A 151 -0.18 4.21 20.95
CA ILE A 151 0.38 5.56 20.99
C ILE A 151 0.98 5.84 22.36
N ASP A 152 1.77 6.90 22.49
CA ASP A 152 2.25 7.37 23.79
C ASP A 152 1.10 7.53 24.79
N GLY A 153 1.26 6.91 25.96
CA GLY A 153 0.24 6.86 27.01
C GLY A 153 -0.89 5.82 26.82
N ARG A 154 -0.98 5.17 25.65
CA ARG A 154 -1.89 4.05 25.33
C ARG A 154 -1.15 2.98 24.54
N GLU A 155 -0.22 2.33 25.22
CA GLU A 155 0.76 1.40 24.65
C GLU A 155 0.79 0.05 25.37
N SER A 156 -0.27 -0.26 26.12
CA SER A 156 -0.45 -1.57 26.75
C SER A 156 -1.18 -2.55 25.83
N TRP A 157 -1.09 -3.84 26.17
CA TRP A 157 -1.79 -4.90 25.44
C TRP A 157 -3.31 -4.74 25.54
N ASP A 158 -3.80 -4.30 26.70
CA ASP A 158 -5.23 -4.11 26.96
C ASP A 158 -5.77 -2.89 26.19
N ASP A 159 -4.99 -1.81 26.07
CA ASP A 159 -5.36 -0.65 25.22
C ASP A 159 -5.54 -1.06 23.75
N LEU A 160 -4.63 -1.89 23.23
CA LEU A 160 -4.73 -2.43 21.87
C LEU A 160 -5.97 -3.32 21.70
N CYS A 161 -6.26 -4.17 22.70
CA CYS A 161 -7.44 -5.02 22.67
C CYS A 161 -8.73 -4.18 22.71
N GLU A 162 -8.82 -3.20 23.61
CA GLU A 162 -9.96 -2.27 23.73
C GLU A 162 -10.24 -1.58 22.38
N PHE A 163 -9.19 -1.06 21.74
CA PHE A 163 -9.32 -0.41 20.44
C PHE A 163 -9.87 -1.35 19.37
N VAL A 164 -9.30 -2.56 19.24
CA VAL A 164 -9.72 -3.53 18.22
C VAL A 164 -11.13 -4.05 18.49
N GLU A 165 -11.49 -4.31 19.75
CA GLU A 165 -12.83 -4.76 20.14
C GLU A 165 -13.89 -3.71 19.77
N LYS A 166 -13.71 -2.46 20.19
CA LYS A 166 -14.65 -1.36 19.86
C LYS A 166 -14.86 -1.17 18.36
N VAL A 167 -13.77 -1.20 17.59
CA VAL A 167 -13.83 -1.02 16.14
C VAL A 167 -14.42 -2.26 15.43
N SER A 168 -14.17 -3.46 15.96
CA SER A 168 -14.79 -4.71 15.47
C SER A 168 -16.29 -4.76 15.74
N GLU A 169 -16.74 -4.29 16.92
CA GLU A 169 -18.16 -4.16 17.28
C GLU A 169 -18.92 -3.18 16.37
N ALA A 170 -18.22 -2.19 15.80
CA ALA A 170 -18.78 -1.32 14.76
C ALA A 170 -18.93 -2.00 13.39
N GLY A 171 -18.42 -3.22 13.23
CA GLY A 171 -18.54 -4.02 12.01
C GLY A 171 -17.22 -4.21 11.25
N CYS A 172 -16.12 -3.58 11.65
CA CYS A 172 -14.83 -3.78 10.98
C CYS A 172 -14.37 -5.23 11.14
N ARG A 173 -14.00 -5.88 10.03
CA ARG A 173 -13.47 -7.25 10.06
C ARG A 173 -11.98 -7.35 9.71
N THR A 174 -11.41 -6.29 9.13
CA THR A 174 -10.03 -6.32 8.61
C THR A 174 -9.19 -5.21 9.23
N PHE A 175 -8.08 -5.61 9.84
CA PHE A 175 -7.13 -4.72 10.51
C PHE A 175 -5.72 -4.89 9.93
N ILE A 176 -5.17 -3.79 9.41
CA ILE A 176 -3.78 -3.72 8.98
C ILE A 176 -2.96 -3.10 10.12
N VAL A 177 -2.10 -3.90 10.75
CA VAL A 177 -1.42 -3.54 11.99
C VAL A 177 0.06 -3.26 11.73
N HIS A 178 0.45 -2.00 11.80
CA HIS A 178 1.88 -1.65 11.84
C HIS A 178 2.43 -1.98 13.24
N ALA A 179 3.36 -2.94 13.32
CA ALA A 179 3.86 -3.54 14.56
C ALA A 179 4.80 -2.62 15.40
N ARG A 180 4.65 -1.30 15.31
CA ARG A 180 5.33 -0.29 16.15
C ARG A 180 4.27 0.64 16.73
N ILE A 181 4.50 1.14 17.94
CA ILE A 181 3.73 2.28 18.45
C ILE A 181 3.95 3.51 17.58
N ALA A 182 3.07 4.50 17.67
CA ALA A 182 3.33 5.86 17.21
C ALA A 182 3.68 6.73 18.41
N ILE A 183 4.82 7.39 18.38
CA ILE A 183 5.15 8.43 19.34
C ILE A 183 4.69 9.74 18.71
N LEU A 184 3.66 10.36 19.26
CA LEU A 184 2.98 11.52 18.66
C LEU A 184 3.77 12.82 18.83
N GLU A 185 4.58 12.93 19.88
CA GLU A 185 5.40 14.10 20.15
C GLU A 185 6.90 13.82 20.00
N GLY A 186 7.63 14.75 19.37
CA GLY A 186 9.09 14.75 19.35
C GLY A 186 9.77 13.84 18.33
N LEU A 187 9.05 13.02 17.56
CA LEU A 187 9.60 12.21 16.47
C LEU A 187 8.97 12.55 15.11
N SER A 188 9.81 12.74 14.09
CA SER A 188 9.34 12.86 12.72
C SER A 188 8.65 11.57 12.24
N PRO A 189 7.80 11.63 11.18
CA PRO A 189 7.21 10.43 10.59
C PRO A 189 8.22 9.38 10.11
N LYS A 190 9.45 9.80 9.76
CA LYS A 190 10.54 8.89 9.40
C LYS A 190 11.04 8.14 10.64
N GLU A 191 11.38 8.87 11.70
CA GLU A 191 11.86 8.29 12.97
C GLU A 191 10.82 7.37 13.59
N ASN A 192 9.53 7.72 13.51
CA ASN A 192 8.41 6.89 13.95
C ASN A 192 8.32 5.51 13.24
N ARG A 193 9.05 5.30 12.14
CA ARG A 193 9.13 4.02 11.41
C ARG A 193 10.44 3.28 11.64
N GLU A 194 11.34 3.83 12.45
CA GLU A 194 12.70 3.34 12.68
C GLU A 194 13.01 3.19 14.17
N VAL A 195 12.70 4.20 14.98
CA VAL A 195 13.09 4.32 16.40
C VAL A 195 12.28 3.40 17.33
N PRO A 196 10.93 3.42 17.36
CA PRO A 196 10.20 2.48 18.22
C PRO A 196 10.48 1.04 17.79
N PRO A 197 10.68 0.10 18.72
CA PRO A 197 10.96 -1.29 18.37
C PRO A 197 9.73 -1.95 17.72
N LEU A 198 10.00 -2.90 16.84
CA LEU A 198 8.95 -3.78 16.31
C LEU A 198 8.53 -4.79 17.37
N LYS A 199 7.23 -4.98 17.54
CA LYS A 199 6.62 -6.00 18.40
C LYS A 199 5.68 -6.88 17.56
N TYR A 200 6.25 -7.73 16.71
CA TYR A 200 5.47 -8.62 15.85
C TYR A 200 4.62 -9.62 16.64
N ASP A 201 5.11 -10.04 17.81
CA ASP A 201 4.42 -10.95 18.72
C ASP A 201 3.05 -10.42 19.16
N TRP A 202 2.89 -9.10 19.28
CA TRP A 202 1.59 -8.48 19.58
C TRP A 202 0.59 -8.70 18.45
N VAL A 203 1.01 -8.56 17.19
CA VAL A 203 0.14 -8.78 16.04
C VAL A 203 -0.25 -10.26 15.93
N TYR A 204 0.66 -11.18 16.23
CA TYR A 204 0.36 -12.62 16.27
C TYR A 204 -0.62 -12.97 17.39
N ARG A 205 -0.41 -12.42 18.59
CA ARG A 205 -1.34 -12.58 19.71
C ARG A 205 -2.72 -12.00 19.39
N LEU A 206 -2.77 -10.92 18.61
CA LEU A 206 -4.02 -10.29 18.20
C LEU A 206 -4.81 -11.22 17.29
N LYS A 207 -4.17 -11.79 16.26
CA LYS A 207 -4.79 -12.78 15.37
C LYS A 207 -5.23 -14.04 16.13
N ALA A 208 -4.43 -14.53 17.06
CA ALA A 208 -4.77 -15.69 17.88
C ALA A 208 -5.97 -15.43 18.81
N LYS A 209 -6.07 -14.23 19.40
CA LYS A 209 -7.18 -13.83 20.27
C LYS A 209 -8.47 -13.59 19.48
N TYR A 210 -8.38 -13.04 18.26
CA TYR A 210 -9.53 -12.73 17.41
C TYR A 210 -9.45 -13.48 16.07
N PRO A 211 -9.66 -14.81 16.06
CA PRO A 211 -9.51 -15.62 14.85
C PRO A 211 -10.52 -15.28 13.75
N HIS A 212 -11.65 -14.67 14.12
CA HIS A 212 -12.70 -14.19 13.21
C HIS A 212 -12.36 -12.88 12.49
N LEU A 213 -11.28 -12.19 12.88
CA LEU A 213 -10.79 -10.98 12.22
C LEU A 213 -9.68 -11.32 11.22
N GLU A 214 -9.65 -10.60 10.11
CA GLU A 214 -8.54 -10.62 9.15
C GLU A 214 -7.46 -9.65 9.62
N ILE A 215 -6.28 -10.16 9.98
CA ILE A 215 -5.16 -9.38 10.51
C ILE A 215 -3.99 -9.41 9.51
N ILE A 216 -3.63 -8.23 9.00
CA ILE A 216 -2.51 -8.04 8.07
C ILE A 216 -1.37 -7.36 8.82
N ILE A 217 -0.21 -8.00 8.88
CA ILE A 217 0.94 -7.44 9.58
C ILE A 217 1.75 -6.49 8.69
N ASN A 218 2.26 -5.41 9.29
CA ASN A 218 3.03 -4.40 8.60
C ASN A 218 4.22 -3.91 9.44
N GLY A 219 5.28 -3.51 8.73
CA GLY A 219 6.40 -2.74 9.27
C GLY A 219 7.69 -3.56 9.36
N GLY A 220 8.75 -3.13 8.69
CA GLY A 220 10.08 -3.75 8.80
C GLY A 220 10.32 -4.99 7.94
N ILE A 221 9.30 -5.50 7.26
CA ILE A 221 9.37 -6.66 6.36
C ILE A 221 10.07 -6.28 5.04
N LYS A 222 11.05 -7.09 4.62
CA LYS A 222 11.95 -6.84 3.48
C LYS A 222 12.10 -8.02 2.53
N THR A 223 11.82 -9.25 2.96
CA THR A 223 12.06 -10.45 2.15
C THR A 223 10.85 -11.37 2.08
N PHE A 224 10.77 -12.20 1.05
CA PHE A 224 9.74 -13.24 0.97
C PHE A 224 9.86 -14.28 2.08
N GLY A 225 11.09 -14.58 2.53
CA GLY A 225 11.31 -15.42 3.70
C GLY A 225 10.60 -14.86 4.94
N GLU A 226 10.81 -13.57 5.24
CA GLU A 226 10.10 -12.89 6.33
C GLU A 226 8.59 -12.86 6.10
N CYS A 227 8.13 -12.63 4.85
CA CYS A 227 6.70 -12.68 4.52
C CYS A 227 6.09 -14.03 4.89
N HIS A 228 6.72 -15.14 4.49
CA HIS A 228 6.27 -16.48 4.84
C HIS A 228 6.30 -16.74 6.34
N GLU A 229 7.33 -16.27 7.04
CA GLU A 229 7.42 -16.40 8.49
C GLU A 229 6.21 -15.74 9.18
N HIS A 230 5.84 -14.54 8.74
CA HIS A 230 4.68 -13.80 9.22
C HIS A 230 3.35 -14.48 8.85
N LEU A 231 3.20 -14.96 7.61
CA LEU A 231 1.99 -15.62 7.11
C LEU A 231 1.67 -16.96 7.80
N ARG A 232 2.58 -17.51 8.62
CA ARG A 232 2.26 -18.62 9.53
C ARG A 232 1.37 -18.20 10.69
N HIS A 233 1.30 -16.91 10.98
CA HIS A 233 0.62 -16.35 12.16
C HIS A 233 -0.48 -15.33 11.82
N THR A 234 -0.44 -14.75 10.62
CA THR A 234 -1.36 -13.68 10.17
C THR A 234 -1.93 -13.98 8.79
N ASP A 235 -3.03 -13.33 8.42
CA ASP A 235 -3.75 -13.62 7.17
C ASP A 235 -3.08 -12.99 5.94
N GLY A 236 -2.37 -11.88 6.15
CA GLY A 236 -1.69 -11.14 5.11
C GLY A 236 -0.45 -10.41 5.60
N VAL A 237 0.35 -9.93 4.64
CA VAL A 237 1.49 -9.05 4.89
C VAL A 237 1.37 -7.78 4.06
N MET A 238 1.80 -6.65 4.63
CA MET A 238 1.86 -5.39 3.92
C MET A 238 3.30 -4.84 3.93
N LEU A 239 3.86 -4.61 2.74
CA LEU A 239 5.19 -4.05 2.54
C LEU A 239 5.10 -2.59 2.10
N GLY A 240 5.91 -1.73 2.71
CA GLY A 240 5.99 -0.31 2.33
C GLY A 240 7.30 0.03 1.63
N ARG A 241 8.26 0.54 2.40
CA ARG A 241 9.57 1.02 1.91
C ARG A 241 10.29 0.02 0.99
N GLU A 242 10.26 -1.27 1.31
CA GLU A 242 10.92 -2.27 0.48
C GLU A 242 10.30 -2.37 -0.92
N ALA A 243 8.97 -2.48 -1.01
CA ALA A 243 8.24 -2.54 -2.28
C ALA A 243 8.44 -1.28 -3.15
N TYR A 244 8.81 -0.15 -2.55
CA TYR A 244 9.14 1.07 -3.29
C TYR A 244 10.63 1.16 -3.68
N HIS A 245 11.54 0.85 -2.76
CA HIS A 245 12.98 1.02 -3.00
C HIS A 245 13.56 -0.10 -3.88
N ASN A 246 12.95 -1.28 -3.85
CA ASN A 246 13.29 -2.44 -4.63
C ASN A 246 12.02 -3.01 -5.31
N PRO A 247 11.40 -2.25 -6.23
CA PRO A 247 10.09 -2.61 -6.78
C PRO A 247 10.11 -3.93 -7.55
N TRP A 248 11.27 -4.38 -8.06
CA TRP A 248 11.38 -5.70 -8.68
C TRP A 248 10.99 -6.86 -7.76
N LEU A 249 11.01 -6.68 -6.44
CA LEU A 249 10.44 -7.65 -5.50
C LEU A 249 9.00 -8.01 -5.87
N LEU A 250 8.21 -7.05 -6.39
CA LEU A 250 6.82 -7.28 -6.79
C LEU A 250 6.69 -8.28 -7.95
N ALA A 251 7.69 -8.41 -8.83
CA ALA A 251 7.68 -9.38 -9.93
C ALA A 251 7.60 -10.84 -9.45
N GLY A 252 8.06 -11.11 -8.22
CA GLY A 252 7.96 -12.42 -7.61
C GLY A 252 6.66 -12.66 -6.82
N VAL A 253 5.83 -11.64 -6.60
CA VAL A 253 4.67 -11.74 -5.70
C VAL A 253 3.59 -12.66 -6.25
N ASP A 254 3.25 -12.53 -7.54
CA ASP A 254 2.21 -13.35 -8.18
C ASP A 254 2.54 -14.85 -8.12
N PRO A 255 3.76 -15.30 -8.48
CA PRO A 255 4.15 -16.71 -8.30
C PRO A 255 4.16 -17.16 -6.84
N GLU A 256 4.74 -16.35 -5.96
CA GLU A 256 5.04 -16.76 -4.58
C GLU A 256 3.81 -16.84 -3.69
N PHE A 257 2.86 -15.91 -3.87
CA PHE A 257 1.72 -15.75 -2.95
C PHE A 257 0.36 -16.04 -3.59
N PHE A 258 0.28 -16.07 -4.91
CA PHE A 258 -0.98 -16.26 -5.65
C PHE A 258 -0.95 -17.47 -6.60
N GLY A 259 0.20 -18.12 -6.78
CA GLY A 259 0.34 -19.27 -7.68
C GLY A 259 0.10 -18.93 -9.15
N GLN A 260 0.30 -17.65 -9.53
CA GLN A 260 0.09 -17.14 -10.88
C GLN A 260 1.44 -16.78 -11.51
N ALA A 261 1.54 -16.86 -12.84
CA ALA A 261 2.76 -16.44 -13.52
C ALA A 261 3.02 -14.94 -13.32
N ALA A 262 4.30 -14.55 -13.22
CA ALA A 262 4.68 -13.15 -13.18
C ALA A 262 4.20 -12.44 -14.46
N PRO A 263 3.77 -11.16 -14.39
CA PRO A 263 3.31 -10.42 -15.58
C PRO A 263 4.43 -10.18 -16.60
N VAL A 264 5.68 -10.18 -16.13
CA VAL A 264 6.90 -9.92 -16.90
C VAL A 264 8.03 -10.80 -16.36
N GLU A 265 8.95 -11.20 -17.24
CA GLU A 265 10.10 -12.05 -16.90
C GLU A 265 11.34 -11.21 -16.54
N THR A 266 11.46 -10.01 -17.11
CA THR A 266 12.63 -9.15 -16.92
C THR A 266 12.29 -7.71 -16.54
N ARG A 267 13.24 -7.04 -15.87
CA ARG A 267 13.15 -5.59 -15.54
C ARG A 267 13.02 -4.73 -16.80
N HIS A 268 13.68 -5.15 -17.89
CA HIS A 268 13.60 -4.49 -19.19
C HIS A 268 12.18 -4.58 -19.77
N GLN A 269 11.55 -5.75 -19.72
CA GLN A 269 10.15 -5.91 -20.12
C GLN A 269 9.22 -5.03 -19.28
N ALA A 270 9.40 -5.01 -17.96
CA ALA A 270 8.62 -4.15 -17.06
C ALA A 270 8.75 -2.67 -17.44
N LEU A 271 9.98 -2.19 -17.69
CA LEU A 271 10.19 -0.79 -18.08
C LEU A 271 9.60 -0.48 -19.46
N ARG A 272 9.70 -1.40 -20.43
CA ARG A 272 9.09 -1.21 -21.75
C ARG A 272 7.57 -1.15 -21.67
N ALA A 273 6.96 -1.97 -20.82
CA ALA A 273 5.52 -1.96 -20.58
C ALA A 273 5.04 -0.63 -19.95
N MET A 274 5.92 0.13 -19.28
CA MET A 274 5.63 1.48 -18.79
C MET A 274 5.64 2.55 -19.88
N LEU A 275 6.35 2.36 -21.00
CA LEU A 275 6.57 3.43 -21.99
C LEU A 275 5.28 3.98 -22.60
N PRO A 276 4.26 3.17 -22.96
CA PRO A 276 2.99 3.70 -23.46
C PRO A 276 2.29 4.63 -22.46
N PHE A 277 2.27 4.24 -21.18
CA PHE A 277 1.70 5.07 -20.12
C PHE A 277 2.47 6.39 -19.96
N ILE A 278 3.81 6.33 -19.91
CA ILE A 278 4.65 7.52 -19.82
C ILE A 278 4.40 8.45 -21.03
N GLY A 279 4.30 7.89 -22.23
CA GLY A 279 4.00 8.64 -23.46
C GLY A 279 2.66 9.38 -23.35
N SER A 280 1.60 8.67 -22.93
CA SER A 280 0.26 9.27 -22.78
C SER A 280 0.22 10.38 -21.72
N GLU A 281 0.96 10.24 -20.63
CA GLU A 281 1.03 11.26 -19.58
C GLU A 281 1.85 12.49 -20.04
N LEU A 282 2.92 12.29 -20.83
CA LEU A 282 3.66 13.37 -21.46
C LEU A 282 2.78 14.17 -22.43
N GLU A 283 1.96 13.50 -23.24
CA GLU A 283 0.97 14.15 -24.14
C GLU A 283 -0.06 14.98 -23.36
N ARG A 284 -0.40 14.54 -22.14
CA ARG A 284 -1.26 15.28 -21.20
C ARG A 284 -0.54 16.41 -20.46
N GLY A 285 0.75 16.62 -20.72
CA GLY A 285 1.56 17.69 -20.13
C GLY A 285 2.16 17.35 -18.77
N VAL A 286 2.16 16.08 -18.34
CA VAL A 286 2.81 15.66 -17.10
C VAL A 286 4.32 15.62 -17.30
N PHE A 287 5.08 16.26 -16.41
CA PHE A 287 6.54 16.25 -16.47
C PHE A 287 7.11 14.84 -16.21
N LEU A 288 8.10 14.43 -17.01
CA LEU A 288 8.75 13.12 -16.91
C LEU A 288 9.26 12.80 -15.49
N THR A 289 9.76 13.79 -14.76
CA THR A 289 10.26 13.61 -13.39
C THR A 289 9.21 13.06 -12.40
N HIS A 290 7.92 13.37 -12.60
CA HIS A 290 6.85 12.87 -11.74
C HIS A 290 6.61 11.37 -11.90
N MET A 291 6.89 10.83 -13.09
CA MET A 291 6.78 9.39 -13.36
C MET A 291 8.10 8.66 -13.12
N SER A 292 9.20 9.21 -13.66
CA SER A 292 10.50 8.55 -13.68
C SER A 292 11.14 8.41 -12.29
N ARG A 293 10.77 9.25 -11.31
CA ARG A 293 11.17 9.08 -9.90
C ARG A 293 10.78 7.70 -9.32
N HIS A 294 9.73 7.08 -9.85
CA HIS A 294 9.25 5.77 -9.40
C HIS A 294 10.03 4.61 -10.03
N LEU A 295 10.76 4.86 -11.12
CA LEU A 295 11.57 3.85 -11.82
C LEU A 295 12.96 3.66 -11.21
N LEU A 296 13.42 4.60 -10.36
CA LEU A 296 14.79 4.68 -9.86
C LEU A 296 15.27 3.42 -9.10
N GLY A 297 14.34 2.66 -8.53
CA GLY A 297 14.63 1.43 -7.80
C GLY A 297 14.59 0.16 -8.67
N LEU A 298 14.08 0.21 -9.91
CA LEU A 298 13.78 -0.99 -10.71
C LEU A 298 15.00 -1.89 -10.91
N PHE A 299 16.17 -1.29 -11.12
CA PHE A 299 17.45 -1.98 -11.31
C PHE A 299 18.32 -2.01 -10.05
N HIS A 300 17.71 -1.97 -8.86
CA HIS A 300 18.43 -2.13 -7.59
C HIS A 300 19.25 -3.43 -7.58
N GLY A 301 20.50 -3.33 -7.14
CA GLY A 301 21.44 -4.46 -7.08
C GLY A 301 21.93 -5.01 -8.43
N GLN A 302 21.53 -4.43 -9.58
CA GLN A 302 21.93 -4.90 -10.91
C GLN A 302 23.21 -4.19 -11.42
N PRO A 303 24.08 -4.88 -12.19
CA PRO A 303 25.14 -4.23 -12.96
C PRO A 303 24.54 -3.16 -13.89
N GLY A 304 25.05 -1.93 -13.83
CA GLY A 304 24.48 -0.81 -14.60
C GLY A 304 23.36 -0.04 -13.89
N GLY A 305 22.76 -0.59 -12.82
CA GLY A 305 21.61 0.01 -12.14
C GLY A 305 21.91 1.39 -11.52
N ARG A 306 23.15 1.62 -11.04
CA ARG A 306 23.57 2.95 -10.57
C ARG A 306 23.64 3.96 -11.72
N GLN A 307 24.15 3.55 -12.88
CA GLN A 307 24.24 4.40 -14.07
C GLN A 307 22.85 4.72 -14.62
N PHE A 308 21.94 3.75 -14.67
CA PHE A 308 20.52 3.94 -15.00
C PHE A 308 19.89 5.02 -14.11
N ARG A 309 20.00 4.84 -12.79
CA ARG A 309 19.42 5.77 -11.81
C ARG A 309 19.99 7.18 -11.96
N ARG A 310 21.32 7.28 -12.10
CA ARG A 310 22.03 8.55 -12.27
C ARG A 310 21.54 9.28 -13.53
N TYR A 311 21.44 8.57 -14.65
CA TYR A 311 21.04 9.16 -15.92
C TYR A 311 19.63 9.75 -15.85
N ILE A 312 18.66 9.03 -15.27
CA ILE A 312 17.30 9.55 -15.05
C ILE A 312 17.35 10.80 -14.18
N SER A 313 18.01 10.75 -13.01
CA SER A 313 18.07 11.89 -12.09
C SER A 313 18.68 13.14 -12.72
N GLU A 314 19.70 12.98 -13.57
CA GLU A 314 20.39 14.10 -14.23
C GLU A 314 19.63 14.67 -15.44
N ASN A 315 18.67 13.94 -16.03
CA ASN A 315 18.05 14.34 -17.30
C ASN A 315 16.52 14.50 -17.25
N ALA A 316 15.81 13.75 -16.41
CA ALA A 316 14.34 13.71 -16.45
C ALA A 316 13.63 14.96 -15.92
N HIS A 317 14.35 15.86 -15.25
CA HIS A 317 13.82 17.14 -14.76
C HIS A 317 13.95 18.28 -15.79
N LYS A 318 14.66 18.05 -16.91
CA LYS A 318 14.91 19.08 -17.93
C LYS A 318 13.65 19.34 -18.76
N SER A 319 13.51 20.56 -19.25
CA SER A 319 12.43 20.93 -20.18
C SER A 319 12.54 20.10 -21.46
N GLY A 320 11.42 19.54 -21.92
CA GLY A 320 11.35 18.70 -23.11
C GLY A 320 11.83 17.25 -22.94
N ALA A 321 12.18 16.82 -21.72
CA ALA A 321 12.55 15.43 -21.46
C ALA A 321 11.37 14.48 -21.71
N GLY A 322 11.58 13.49 -22.58
CA GLY A 322 10.59 12.49 -22.98
C GLY A 322 11.07 11.05 -22.83
N LEU A 323 10.49 10.15 -23.62
CA LEU A 323 10.78 8.71 -23.58
C LEU A 323 12.26 8.39 -23.86
N GLU A 324 12.93 9.22 -24.67
CA GLU A 324 14.33 9.06 -25.03
C GLU A 324 15.27 9.06 -23.82
N VAL A 325 14.90 9.77 -22.75
CA VAL A 325 15.67 9.76 -21.49
C VAL A 325 15.59 8.39 -20.81
N ILE A 326 14.42 7.75 -20.84
CA ILE A 326 14.20 6.43 -20.25
C ILE A 326 14.90 5.35 -21.07
N GLU A 327 14.81 5.43 -22.40
CA GLU A 327 15.48 4.52 -23.32
C GLU A 327 17.01 4.59 -23.18
N THR A 328 17.57 5.80 -23.14
CA THR A 328 19.02 5.99 -22.95
C THR A 328 19.48 5.52 -21.57
N ALA A 329 18.63 5.65 -20.54
CA ALA A 329 18.92 5.07 -19.23
C ALA A 329 18.95 3.55 -19.29
N LEU A 330 18.03 2.93 -20.03
CA LEU A 330 17.91 1.47 -20.15
C LEU A 330 19.15 0.84 -20.78
N GLU A 331 19.80 1.52 -21.74
CA GLU A 331 21.09 1.10 -22.32
C GLU A 331 22.21 0.96 -21.28
N LYS A 332 22.09 1.61 -20.12
CA LYS A 332 23.10 1.52 -19.05
C LYS A 332 23.04 0.21 -18.29
N VAL A 333 21.99 -0.59 -18.48
CA VAL A 333 21.80 -1.89 -17.83
C VAL A 333 21.84 -3.00 -18.87
N ARG A 334 22.71 -4.00 -18.64
CA ARG A 334 22.78 -5.18 -19.50
C ARG A 334 21.43 -5.89 -19.54
N GLU A 335 20.91 -6.10 -20.75
CA GLU A 335 19.74 -6.92 -20.97
C GLU A 335 20.13 -8.41 -20.96
N PRO A 336 19.43 -9.27 -20.21
CA PRO A 336 19.59 -10.72 -20.34
C PRO A 336 19.25 -11.12 -21.78
N ALA A 337 20.05 -12.02 -22.37
CA ALA A 337 19.67 -12.61 -23.66
C ALA A 337 18.32 -13.33 -23.50
N ALA A 338 17.44 -13.19 -24.49
CA ALA A 338 16.24 -14.02 -24.54
C ALA A 338 16.68 -15.49 -24.51
N PRO A 339 15.95 -16.38 -23.80
CA PRO A 339 16.22 -17.80 -23.90
C PRO A 339 16.16 -18.20 -25.37
N GLU A 340 17.26 -18.75 -25.90
CA GLU A 340 17.25 -19.37 -27.23
C GLU A 340 16.17 -20.45 -27.20
N ILE A 341 15.15 -20.32 -28.05
CA ILE A 341 14.21 -21.40 -28.28
C ILE A 341 15.03 -22.49 -28.97
N ALA A 342 15.41 -23.52 -28.22
CA ALA A 342 15.97 -24.72 -28.81
C ALA A 342 14.89 -25.31 -29.73
N GLU A 343 15.06 -25.13 -31.04
CA GLU A 343 14.26 -25.86 -32.03
C GLU A 343 14.48 -27.36 -31.78
N ALA A 344 13.38 -28.08 -31.52
CA ALA A 344 13.37 -29.53 -31.34
C ALA A 344 13.21 -30.25 -32.69
#